data_AF-A0A7W2FV96-F1
#
_entry.id   AF-A0A7W2FV96-F1
#
_cell.length_a   1.000
_cell.length_b   1.000
_cell.length_c   1.000
_cell.angle_alpha   90.00
_cell.angle_beta   90.00
_cell.angle_gamma   90.00
#
_symmetry.space_group_name_H-M   'P 1'
#
loop_
_entity.id
_entity.type
_entity.pdbx_description
1 polymer ?
#
loop_
_entity_poly.entity_id
_entity_poly.type
_entity_poly.pdbx_seq_one_letter_code
_entity_poly.pdbx_strand_id
1 'polypeptide(L)' 'HTSKQIKSDFEEGKKVIVAGRLMSRRIQGNASFAELQDSEGRIQVYFKRDEICTGDDKSKYNDVYKKLLDIGDFIGI' A
#
# COMPACT_ATOMS: atom_id res chain seq x y z
N HIS A 1 11.14 -6.57 1.48
CA HIS A 1 11.16 -7.36 0.23
C HIS A 1 11.13 -6.38 -0.92
N THR A 2 11.99 -6.55 -1.93
CA THR A 2 11.96 -5.67 -3.11
C THR A 2 10.85 -6.10 -4.07
N SER A 3 10.37 -5.17 -4.87
CA SER A 3 9.31 -5.33 -5.86
C SER A 3 9.67 -6.41 -6.88
N LYS A 4 10.96 -6.54 -7.20
CA LYS A 4 11.49 -7.59 -8.06
C LYS A 4 11.42 -8.96 -7.39
N GLN A 5 11.87 -9.09 -6.14
CA GLN A 5 11.74 -10.34 -5.38
C GLN A 5 10.28 -10.76 -5.20
N ILE A 6 9.38 -9.83 -4.88
CA ILE A 6 7.96 -10.16 -4.68
C ILE A 6 7.31 -10.67 -5.97
N LYS A 7 7.73 -10.15 -7.13
CA LYS A 7 7.25 -10.63 -8.44
C LYS A 7 7.88 -11.96 -8.82
N SER A 8 9.16 -12.17 -8.53
CA SER A 8 9.87 -13.41 -8.86
C SER A 8 9.50 -14.58 -7.95
N ASP A 9 9.35 -14.33 -6.65
CA ASP A 9 9.02 -15.31 -5.61
C ASP A 9 7.55 -15.19 -5.17
N PHE A 10 6.67 -14.88 -6.12
CA PHE A 10 5.24 -14.73 -5.85
C PHE A 10 4.67 -16.07 -5.35
N GLU A 11 4.06 -16.04 -4.17
CA GLU A 11 3.43 -17.19 -3.54
C GLU A 11 2.08 -16.73 -2.96
N GLU A 12 1.02 -17.48 -3.30
CA GLU A 12 -0.34 -17.13 -2.87
C GLU A 12 -0.48 -17.22 -1.35
N GLY A 13 -1.04 -16.18 -0.72
CA GLY A 13 -1.24 -16.12 0.73
C GLY A 13 0.00 -15.78 1.56
N LYS A 14 1.17 -15.62 0.92
CA LYS A 14 2.40 -15.22 1.62
C LYS A 14 2.32 -13.75 2.03
N LYS A 15 2.49 -13.51 3.34
CA LYS A 15 2.62 -12.14 3.87
C LYS A 15 4.02 -11.62 3.57
N VAL A 16 4.09 -10.49 2.89
CA VAL A 16 5.34 -9.80 2.56
C VAL A 16 5.28 -8.36 3.06
N ILE A 17 6.46 -7.82 3.40
CA ILE A 17 6.62 -6.42 3.81
C ILE A 17 7.40 -5.69 2.73
N VAL A 18 6.86 -4.57 2.25
CA VAL A 18 7.38 -3.75 1.16
C VAL A 18 7.57 -2.33 1.64
N ALA A 19 8.62 -1.65 1.20
CA ALA A 19 8.81 -0.23 1.50
C ALA A 19 9.29 0.49 0.26
N GLY A 20 8.75 1.69 0.01
CA GLY A 20 9.06 2.44 -1.19
C GLY A 20 8.44 3.83 -1.18
N ARG A 21 8.72 4.58 -2.23
CA ARG A 21 8.17 5.92 -2.45
C ARG A 21 6.81 5.83 -3.12
N LEU A 22 5.82 6.54 -2.60
CA LEU A 22 4.49 6.65 -3.19
C LEU A 22 4.58 7.48 -4.48
N MET A 23 4.38 6.85 -5.63
CA MET A 23 4.46 7.52 -6.94
C MET A 23 3.11 8.00 -7.43
N SER A 24 2.08 7.18 -7.24
CA SER A 24 0.71 7.56 -7.59
C SER A 24 -0.27 6.95 -6.61
N ARG A 25 -1.39 7.64 -6.39
CA ARG A 25 -2.53 7.13 -5.63
C ARG A 25 -3.82 7.46 -6.34
N ARG A 26 -4.72 6.49 -6.41
CA ARG A 26 -6.07 6.62 -6.97
C ARG A 26 -7.06 6.15 -5.92
N ILE A 27 -7.85 7.09 -5.40
CA ILE A 27 -8.85 6.81 -4.37
C ILE A 27 -10.20 6.61 -5.08
N GLN A 28 -10.82 5.45 -4.89
CA GLN A 28 -12.15 5.11 -5.38
C GLN A 28 -13.08 4.80 -4.19
N GLY A 29 -13.61 5.85 -3.57
CA GLY A 29 -14.57 5.74 -2.47
C GLY A 29 -13.99 5.02 -1.25
N ASN A 30 -14.32 3.72 -1.10
CA ASN A 30 -13.88 2.85 0.01
C ASN A 30 -12.64 2.00 -0.32
N ALA A 31 -12.15 2.07 -1.55
CA ALA A 31 -10.93 1.40 -1.98
C ALA A 31 -9.93 2.43 -2.52
N SER A 32 -8.66 2.05 -2.52
CA SER A 32 -7.59 2.88 -3.04
C SER A 32 -6.50 2.02 -3.64
N PHE A 33 -5.98 2.49 -4.77
CA PHE A 33 -4.83 1.91 -5.44
C PHE A 33 -3.65 2.85 -5.29
N ALA A 34 -2.51 2.31 -4.92
CA ALA A 34 -1.26 3.05 -4.82
C ALA A 34 -0.19 2.36 -5.66
N GLU A 35 0.73 3.15 -6.20
CA GLU A 35 1.95 2.64 -6.84
C GLU A 35 3.13 3.03 -5.95
N LEU A 36 3.83 2.04 -5.40
CA LEU A 36 5.10 2.25 -4.72
C LEU A 36 6.25 1.97 -5.68
N GLN A 37 7.26 2.82 -5.61
CA GLN A 37 8.55 2.61 -6.24
C GLN A 37 9.61 2.34 -5.18
N ASP A 38 10.29 1.21 -5.29
CA ASP A 38 11.47 0.90 -4.49
C ASP A 38 12.74 0.98 -5.34
N SER A 39 13.85 0.49 -4.79
CA SER A 39 15.15 0.52 -5.46
C SER A 39 15.22 -0.36 -6.72
N GLU A 40 14.36 -1.38 -6.84
CA GLU A 40 14.44 -2.37 -7.93
C GLU A 40 13.28 -2.29 -8.92
N GLY A 41 12.25 -1.50 -8.63
CA GLY A 41 11.11 -1.36 -9.53
C GLY A 41 9.90 -0.71 -8.89
N ARG A 42 8.73 -1.05 -9.45
CA ARG A 42 7.44 -0.54 -9.00
C ARG A 42 6.47 -1.68 -8.72
N ILE A 43 5.68 -1.51 -7.67
CA ILE A 43 4.64 -2.45 -7.25
C ILE A 43 3.33 -1.69 -7.02
N GLN A 44 2.23 -2.28 -7.47
CA GLN A 44 0.90 -1.76 -7.19
C GLN A 44 0.38 -2.39 -5.91
N VAL A 45 -0.15 -1.55 -5.03
CA VAL A 45 -0.78 -1.98 -3.80
C VAL A 45 -2.25 -1.60 -3.81
N TYR A 46 -3.08 -2.57 -3.50
CA TYR A 46 -4.52 -2.40 -3.34
C TYR A 46 -4.85 -2.32 -1.86
N PHE A 47 -5.62 -1.29 -1.51
CA PHE A 47 -6.05 -1.06 -0.15
C PHE A 47 -7.57 -0.97 -0.14
N LYS A 48 -8.19 -1.79 0.69
CA LYS A 48 -9.63 -1.79 0.93
C LYS A 48 -9.89 -1.40 2.37
N ARG A 49 -10.75 -0.39 2.58
CA ARG A 49 -11.10 0.09 3.92
C ARG A 49 -11.54 -1.03 4.86
N ASP A 50 -12.39 -1.91 4.37
CA ASP A 50 -12.93 -3.03 5.13
C ASP A 50 -11.86 -4.08 5.50
N GLU A 51 -10.75 -4.20 4.76
CA GLU A 51 -9.66 -5.13 5.10
C GLU A 51 -8.63 -4.54 6.06
N ILE A 52 -8.40 -3.22 6.02
CA ILE A 52 -7.47 -2.56 6.94
C ILE A 52 -8.13 -2.31 8.30
N CYS A 53 -9.43 -2.01 8.33
CA CYS A 53 -10.17 -1.83 9.57
C CYS A 53 -10.73 -3.15 10.08
N THR A 54 -9.88 -4.00 10.67
CA THR A 54 -10.32 -5.20 11.41
C THR A 54 -10.82 -4.86 12.82
N GLY A 55 -11.74 -3.88 12.94
CA GLY A 55 -12.31 -3.41 14.22
C GLY A 55 -13.19 -2.16 14.09
N ASP A 56 -13.86 -1.75 15.17
CA ASP A 56 -14.76 -0.57 15.23
C ASP A 56 -14.04 0.79 15.03
N ASP A 57 -12.72 0.81 15.11
CA ASP A 57 -11.93 2.05 15.07
C ASP A 57 -11.60 2.47 13.63
N LYS A 58 -12.59 3.11 12.98
CA LYS A 58 -12.52 3.63 11.60
C LYS A 58 -11.55 4.83 11.43
N SER A 59 -10.93 5.29 12.51
CA SER A 59 -10.05 6.47 12.55
C SER A 59 -8.72 6.23 11.82
N LYS A 60 -8.17 5.01 11.87
CA LYS A 60 -6.87 4.68 11.24
C LYS A 60 -6.88 4.81 9.71
N TYR A 61 -7.98 4.45 9.04
CA TYR A 61 -8.07 4.55 7.57
C TYR A 61 -8.31 5.99 7.09
N ASN A 62 -9.13 6.76 7.81
CA ASN A 62 -9.47 8.11 7.40
C ASN A 62 -8.34 9.12 7.67
N ASP A 63 -7.65 9.02 8.81
CA ASP A 63 -6.61 9.99 9.16
C ASP A 63 -5.22 9.57 8.63
N VAL A 64 -4.83 8.29 8.69
CA VAL A 64 -3.49 7.87 8.21
C VAL A 64 -3.47 7.66 6.70
N TYR A 65 -4.47 6.98 6.14
CA TYR A 65 -4.44 6.64 4.72
C TYR A 65 -4.95 7.78 3.82
N LYS A 66 -5.97 8.52 4.24
CA LYS A 66 -6.61 9.56 3.42
C LYS A 66 -5.96 10.95 3.55
N LYS A 67 -5.35 11.28 4.69
CA LYS A 67 -4.81 12.63 4.96
C LYS A 67 -3.29 12.73 5.05
N LEU A 68 -2.56 11.65 5.35
CA LEU A 68 -1.12 11.72 5.64
C LEU A 68 -0.22 11.14 4.53
N LEU A 69 -0.78 10.60 3.46
CA LEU A 69 -0.02 9.94 2.40
C LEU A 69 0.02 10.82 1.15
N ASP A 70 1.07 11.63 1.02
CA ASP A 70 1.28 12.46 -0.15
C ASP A 70 2.19 11.77 -1.18
N ILE A 71 2.02 12.18 -2.45
CA ILE A 71 2.89 11.68 -3.52
C ILE A 71 4.32 12.13 -3.23
N GLY A 72 5.23 11.17 -3.18
CA GLY A 72 6.62 11.39 -2.84
C GLY A 72 7.00 10.97 -1.43
N ASP A 73 6.04 10.60 -0.58
CA ASP A 73 6.33 10.05 0.75
C ASP A 73 6.88 8.62 0.67
N PHE A 74 7.73 8.27 1.62
CA PHE A 74 8.21 6.91 1.79
C PHE A 74 7.32 6.16 2.77
N ILE A 75 6.80 5.01 2.32
CA ILE A 75 5.79 4.25 3.04
C ILE A 75 6.21 2.78 3.10
N GLY A 76 5.95 2.14 4.24
CA GLY A 76 6.20 0.71 4.46
C GLY A 76 4.90 0.00 4.81
N ILE A 77 4.62 -1.13 4.18
CA ILE A 77 3.37 -1.91 4.27
C ILE A 77 3.71 -3.37 4.51
#